data_AF-A0A2V9AYV1-F1
#
_entry.id   AF-A0A2V9AYV1-F1
#
_cell.length_a   1.000
_cell.length_b   1.000
_cell.length_c   1.000
_cell.angle_alpha   90.00
_cell.angle_beta   90.00
_cell.angle_gamma   90.00
#
_symmetry.space_group_name_H-M   'P 1'
#
loop_
_entity.id
_entity.type
_entity.pdbx_description
1 polymer ?
#
loop_
_entity_poly.entity_id
_entity_poly.type
_entity_poly.pdbx_seq_one_letter_code
_entity_poly.pdbx_strand_id
1 'polypeptide(L)' 'MKPAFDIFRKDLLGTPVWMESVEEIDAAKLRVTEFAQRSPGEYFVVSQKTQEIVCDTTPRYLDLVIKLRPLAELLI' A
#
# COMPACT_ATOMS: atom_id res chain seq x y z
N MET A 1 17.81 15.11 -8.07
CA MET A 1 16.70 15.10 -9.04
C MET A 1 15.42 15.38 -8.27
N LYS A 2 14.25 15.54 -8.92
CA LYS A 2 13.00 15.87 -8.22
C LYS A 2 12.26 14.55 -7.90
N PRO A 3 11.85 14.30 -6.65
CA PRO A 3 11.05 13.12 -6.34
C PRO A 3 9.78 13.11 -7.20
N ALA A 4 9.33 11.92 -7.61
CA ALA A 4 8.22 11.74 -8.53
C ALA A 4 7.05 10.97 -7.91
N PHE A 5 7.27 10.27 -6.80
CA PHE A 5 6.29 9.40 -6.15
C PHE A 5 6.24 9.64 -4.66
N ASP A 6 5.08 10.03 -4.14
CA ASP A 6 4.84 10.19 -2.71
C ASP A 6 4.23 8.90 -2.14
N ILE A 7 4.73 8.49 -0.97
CA ILE A 7 4.24 7.33 -0.24
C ILE A 7 3.43 7.81 0.95
N PHE A 8 2.22 7.27 1.08
CA PHE A 8 1.32 7.54 2.18
C PHE A 8 0.99 6.27 2.94
N ARG A 9 0.65 6.45 4.22
CA ARG A 9 -0.03 5.46 5.05
C ARG A 9 -1.44 5.97 5.36
N LYS A 10 -2.45 5.11 5.36
CA LYS A 10 -3.74 5.45 5.96
C LYS A 10 -3.69 5.23 7.47
N ASP A 11 -4.11 6.22 8.23
CA ASP A 11 -4.36 6.04 9.66
C ASP A 11 -5.64 5.22 9.92
N LEU A 12 -6.02 5.09 11.20
CA LEU A 12 -7.20 4.33 11.61
C LEU A 12 -8.53 4.90 11.10
N LEU A 13 -8.56 6.18 10.71
CA LEU A 13 -9.73 6.86 10.15
C LEU A 13 -9.71 6.85 8.62
N GLY A 14 -8.69 6.25 8.01
CA GLY A 14 -8.48 6.28 6.56
C GLY A 14 -7.79 7.55 6.07
N THR A 15 -7.34 8.43 6.97
CA THR A 15 -6.67 9.69 6.61
C THR A 15 -5.28 9.40 6.05
N PRO A 16 -4.93 9.97 4.88
CA PRO A 16 -3.58 9.90 4.36
C PRO A 16 -2.57 10.62 5.27
N VAL A 17 -1.54 9.90 5.70
CA VAL A 17 -0.36 10.42 6.39
C VAL A 17 0.83 10.26 5.44
N TRP A 18 1.45 11.38 5.05
CA TRP A 18 2.63 11.36 4.19
C TRP A 18 3.82 10.75 4.93
N MET A 19 4.54 9.83 4.26
CA MET A 19 5.64 9.08 4.83
C MET A 19 6.99 9.50 4.25
N GLU A 20 7.13 9.44 2.93
CA GLU A 20 8.34 9.81 2.22
C GLU A 20 8.03 10.05 0.73
N SER A 21 9.03 10.53 -0.01
CA SER A 21 8.97 10.70 -1.47
C SER A 21 10.18 10.07 -2.13
N VAL A 22 9.99 9.36 -3.24
CA VAL A 22 11.06 8.68 -3.99
C VAL A 22 11.02 9.04 -5.48
N GLU A 23 12.12 8.78 -6.18
CA GLU A 23 12.28 9.15 -7.59
C GLU A 23 11.67 8.12 -8.56
N GLU A 24 11.65 6.84 -8.19
CA GLU A 24 11.25 5.74 -9.08
C GLU A 24 10.10 4.91 -8.50
N ILE A 25 9.24 4.40 -9.39
CA ILE A 25 8.07 3.61 -8.98
C ILE A 25 8.46 2.28 -8.34
N ASP A 26 9.53 1.64 -8.79
CA ASP A 26 9.96 0.36 -8.23
C ASP A 26 10.60 0.54 -6.84
N ALA A 27 11.31 1.65 -6.62
CA ALA A 27 11.73 2.06 -5.29
C ALA A 27 10.53 2.31 -4.37
N ALA A 28 9.46 2.95 -4.87
CA ALA A 28 8.25 3.20 -4.09
C ALA A 28 7.56 1.90 -3.66
N LYS A 29 7.43 0.94 -4.58
CA LYS A 29 6.87 -0.40 -4.30
C LYS A 29 7.69 -1.17 -3.26
N LEU A 30 9.02 -1.13 -3.37
CA LEU A 30 9.90 -1.75 -2.39
C LEU A 30 9.71 -1.13 -1.00
N ARG A 31 9.72 0.20 -0.91
CA ARG A 31 9.54 0.92 0.36
C ARG A 31 8.18 0.67 1.00
N VAL A 32 7.11 0.64 0.22
CA VAL A 32 5.77 0.26 0.69
C VAL A 32 5.74 -1.16 1.27
N THR A 33 6.42 -2.11 0.62
CA THR A 33 6.52 -3.49 1.11
C THR A 33 7.27 -3.55 2.45
N GLU A 34 8.40 -2.85 2.55
CA GLU A 34 9.19 -2.77 3.78
C GLU A 34 8.41 -2.09 4.93
N PHE A 35 7.64 -1.05 4.64
CA PHE A 35 6.76 -0.42 5.61
C PHE A 35 5.67 -1.38 6.11
N ALA A 36 5.01 -2.10 5.20
CA ALA A 36 3.97 -3.06 5.55
C ALA A 36 4.50 -4.25 6.38
N GLN A 37 5.75 -4.67 6.16
CA GLN A 37 6.42 -5.69 6.96
C GLN A 37 6.75 -5.19 8.38
N ARG A 38 7.26 -3.96 8.52
CA ARG A 38 7.64 -3.38 9.82
C ARG A 38 6.44 -2.92 10.64
N SER A 39 5.52 -2.21 10.01
CA SER A 39 4.28 -1.71 10.60
C SER A 39 3.12 -2.06 9.67
N PRO A 40 2.54 -3.26 9.81
CA PRO A 40 1.15 -3.55 9.49
C PRO A 40 0.23 -2.34 9.21
N GLY A 41 -0.21 -2.16 7.96
CA GLY A 41 -1.14 -1.08 7.61
C GLY A 41 -1.46 -1.01 6.12
N GLU A 42 -2.34 -0.08 5.76
CA GLU A 42 -2.61 0.29 4.37
C GLU A 42 -1.69 1.44 3.95
N TYR A 43 -0.94 1.20 2.89
CA TYR A 43 -0.01 2.12 2.26
C TYR A 43 -0.35 2.25 0.79
N PHE A 44 -0.10 3.44 0.22
CA PHE A 44 -0.31 3.70 -1.20
C PHE A 44 0.67 4.74 -1.72
N VAL A 45 0.90 4.71 -3.04
CA VAL A 45 1.85 5.55 -3.76
C VAL A 45 1.09 6.45 -4.72
N VAL A 46 1.36 7.75 -4.67
CA VAL A 46 0.80 8.76 -5.57
C VAL A 46 1.89 9.26 -6.50
N SER A 47 1.61 9.27 -7.80
CA SER A 47 2.46 9.93 -8.80
C SER A 47 2.27 11.44 -8.70
N GLN A 48 3.33 12.20 -8.40
CA GLN A 48 3.27 13.66 -8.35
C GLN A 48 2.93 14.30 -9.71
N LYS A 49 3.27 13.60 -10.81
CA LYS A 49 3.03 14.06 -12.18
C LYS A 49 1.54 13.98 -12.57
N THR A 50 0.90 12.88 -12.23
CA THR A 50 -0.50 12.60 -12.63
C THR A 50 -1.50 12.84 -11.52
N GLN A 51 -1.03 12.95 -10.26
CA GLN A 51 -1.86 13.05 -9.05
C GLN A 51 -2.74 11.81 -8.82
N GLU A 52 -2.32 10.66 -9.34
CA GLU A 52 -3.07 9.39 -9.27
C GLU A 52 -2.36 8.39 -8.36
N ILE A 53 -3.14 7.51 -7.75
CA ILE A 53 -2.64 6.34 -7.03
C ILE A 53 -2.14 5.32 -8.06
N VAL A 54 -0.86 4.99 -8.00
CA VAL A 54 -0.20 4.09 -8.95
C VAL A 54 0.15 2.72 -8.34
N CYS A 55 0.06 2.62 -7.00
CA CYS A 55 0.26 1.38 -6.26
C CYS A 55 -0.42 1.51 -4.90
N ASP A 56 -1.09 0.45 -4.44
CA ASP A 56 -1.55 0.32 -3.07
C ASP A 56 -1.18 -1.06 -2.51
N THR A 57 -1.16 -1.14 -1.18
CA THR A 57 -1.19 -2.42 -0.48
C THR A 57 -2.64 -2.79 -0.25
N THR A 58 -2.99 -4.02 -0.61
CA THR A 58 -4.35 -4.51 -0.46
C THR A 58 -4.76 -4.40 1.03
N PRO A 59 -5.95 -3.87 1.34
CA PRO A 59 -6.45 -3.81 2.71
C PRO A 59 -6.34 -5.15 3.41
N ARG A 60 -5.89 -5.15 4.68
CA ARG A 60 -5.70 -6.37 5.47
C ARG A 60 -6.95 -7.24 5.56
N TYR A 61 -8.14 -6.63 5.55
CA TYR A 61 -9.40 -7.37 5.50
C TYR A 61 -9.55 -8.16 4.20
N LEU A 62 -9.17 -7.59 3.05
CA LEU A 62 -9.23 -8.29 1.78
C LEU A 62 -8.19 -9.41 1.69
N ASP A 63 -6.98 -9.22 2.24
CA ASP A 63 -5.99 -10.30 2.35
C ASP A 63 -6.51 -11.45 3.24
N LEU A 64 -7.23 -11.15 4.33
CA LEU A 64 -7.90 -12.17 5.15
C LEU A 64 -8.99 -12.91 4.35
N VAL A 65 -9.87 -12.18 3.65
CA VAL A 65 -10.94 -12.78 2.85
C VAL A 65 -10.37 -13.65 1.73
N ILE A 66 -9.29 -13.22 1.08
CA ILE A 66 -8.60 -14.00 0.04
C ILE A 66 -7.95 -15.25 0.64
N LYS A 67 -7.29 -15.15 1.81
CA LYS A 67 -6.68 -16.31 2.49
C LYS A 67 -7.70 -17.29 3.07
N LEU A 68 -8.88 -16.82 3.46
CA LEU A 68 -9.97 -17.64 4.00
C LEU A 68 -10.84 -18.27 2.90
N ARG A 69 -10.85 -17.73 1.68
CA ARG A 69 -11.60 -18.31 0.55
C ARG A 69 -11.27 -19.79 0.28
N PRO A 70 -9.99 -20.22 0.21
CA PRO A 70 -9.64 -21.63 0.05
C PRO A 70 -10.17 -22.53 1.17
N LEU A 71 -10.27 -22.02 2.40
CA LEU A 71 -10.79 -22.76 3.56
C LEU A 71 -12.31 -22.91 3.53
N ALA A 72 -13.03 -21.94 2.98
CA ALA A 72 -14.49 -22.01 2.84
C ALA A 72 -14.94 -23.00 1.76
N GLU A 73 -14.14 -23.19 0.71
CA GLU A 73 -14.39 -24.17 -0.36
C GLU A 73 -14.11 -25.62 0.07
N LEU A 74 -13.40 -25.84 1.18
CA LEU A 74 -13.09 -27.15 1.77
C LEU A 74 -14.16 -27.69 2.73
N LEU A 75 -15.24 -26.92 2.96
CA LEU A 75 -16.34 -27.26 3.89
C LEU A 75 -17.66 -27.62 3.17
N ILE A 76 -17.61 -27.92 1.86
CA ILE A 76 -18.75 -28.38 1.05
C ILE A 76 -18.45 -29.78 0.52
#